data_AF-A0A2H0UTG7-F1
#
_entry.id   AF-A0A2H0UTG7-F1
#
_cell.length_a   1.000
_cell.length_b   1.000
_cell.length_c   1.000
_cell.angle_alpha   90.00
_cell.angle_beta   90.00
_cell.angle_gamma   90.00
#
_symmetry.space_group_name_H-M   'P 1'
#
loop_
_entity.id
_entity.type
_entity.pdbx_description
1 polymer ?
#
loop_
_entity_poly.entity_id
_entity_poly.type
_entity_poly.pdbx_seq_one_letter_code
_entity_poly.pdbx_strand_id
1 'polypeptide(L)'
;MHYPIIDLHMHLRGDIAKHTKIAKESGINLVVYMANTQPPLDSVESIKRSLKVKRHCRALPVSAITKRLAGKELVDIEKIRPWVVGFSDDGKYLADLKLLVAILKKGVLVMAHCSPAYEVGLTKPFFETGFIKRYLMVLEKIGGKLHIQHISQKSSVDLIRKAKKSGLKFTCET
;
A
#
# COMPACT_ATOMS: atom_id res chain seq x y z
N MET A 1 -25.11 -16.32 -8.47
CA MET A 1 -23.76 -15.92 -8.95
C MET A 1 -22.88 -15.72 -7.73
N HIS A 2 -21.75 -16.43 -7.63
CA HIS A 2 -20.77 -16.19 -6.57
C HIS A 2 -19.75 -15.18 -7.11
N TYR A 3 -19.84 -13.93 -6.67
CA TYR A 3 -18.87 -12.90 -7.04
C TYR A 3 -17.62 -13.06 -6.16
N PRO A 4 -16.40 -12.97 -6.73
CA PRO A 4 -15.20 -13.11 -5.93
C PRO A 4 -15.04 -11.92 -4.98
N ILE A 5 -14.81 -12.20 -3.70
CA ILE A 5 -14.41 -11.22 -2.69
C ILE A 5 -12.90 -11.01 -2.77
N ILE A 6 -12.48 -9.75 -2.83
CA ILE A 6 -11.09 -9.32 -2.93
C ILE A 6 -10.78 -8.44 -1.73
N ASP A 7 -9.77 -8.84 -0.95
CA ASP A 7 -9.16 -7.99 0.07
C ASP A 7 -7.89 -7.36 -0.50
N LEU A 8 -7.87 -6.03 -0.60
CA LEU A 8 -6.74 -5.27 -1.15
C LEU A 8 -5.62 -5.01 -0.12
N HIS A 9 -5.86 -5.30 1.15
CA HIS A 9 -4.94 -4.94 2.22
C HIS A 9 -4.88 -6.00 3.32
N MET A 10 -4.04 -7.02 3.09
CA MET A 10 -3.81 -8.07 4.07
C MET A 10 -2.35 -8.15 4.53
N HIS A 11 -2.13 -8.45 5.81
CA HIS A 11 -0.81 -8.82 6.32
C HIS A 11 -0.69 -10.32 6.51
N LEU A 12 0.02 -11.00 5.60
CA LEU A 12 0.29 -12.44 5.72
C LEU A 12 1.47 -12.76 6.65
N ARG A 13 2.25 -11.75 7.05
CA ARG A 13 3.37 -11.86 8.01
C ARG A 13 4.31 -13.03 7.64
N GLY A 14 4.58 -13.94 8.59
CA GLY A 14 5.48 -15.08 8.42
C GLY A 14 4.80 -16.38 7.97
N ASP A 15 3.47 -16.42 7.85
CA ASP A 15 2.75 -17.66 7.54
C ASP A 15 1.68 -17.44 6.46
N ILE A 16 2.17 -17.33 5.22
CA ILE A 16 1.33 -17.17 4.02
C ILE A 16 0.34 -18.34 3.88
N ALA A 17 0.74 -19.57 4.22
CA ALA A 17 -0.12 -20.74 4.07
C ALA A 17 -1.31 -20.68 5.04
N LYS A 18 -1.06 -20.44 6.33
CA LYS A 18 -2.11 -20.31 7.34
C LYS A 18 -3.05 -19.15 7.05
N HIS A 19 -2.51 -17.96 6.79
CA HIS A 19 -3.34 -16.77 6.59
C HIS A 19 -4.16 -16.83 5.30
N THR A 20 -3.62 -17.39 4.20
CA THR A 20 -4.44 -17.60 2.98
C THR A 20 -5.48 -18.70 3.14
N LYS A 21 -5.25 -19.68 4.04
CA LYS A 21 -6.26 -20.68 4.42
C LYS A 21 -7.41 -20.02 5.16
N ILE A 22 -7.12 -19.20 6.17
CA ILE A 22 -8.12 -18.42 6.91
C ILE A 22 -8.91 -17.53 5.95
N ALA A 23 -8.24 -16.79 5.06
CA ALA A 23 -8.91 -15.94 4.07
C ALA A 23 -9.89 -16.74 3.21
N LYS A 24 -9.50 -17.91 2.70
CA LYS A 24 -10.39 -18.80 1.93
C LYS A 24 -11.58 -19.28 2.75
N GLU A 25 -11.35 -19.71 3.99
CA GLU A 25 -12.40 -20.19 4.90
C GLU A 25 -13.38 -19.07 5.28
N SER A 26 -12.93 -17.82 5.28
CA SER A 26 -13.75 -16.61 5.44
C SER A 26 -14.42 -16.14 4.14
N GLY A 27 -14.31 -16.88 3.04
CA GLY A 27 -14.93 -16.53 1.75
C GLY A 27 -14.17 -15.50 0.91
N ILE A 28 -12.93 -15.15 1.28
CA ILE A 28 -12.07 -14.26 0.50
C ILE A 28 -11.37 -15.05 -0.60
N ASN A 29 -11.60 -14.68 -1.86
CA ASN A 29 -11.08 -15.39 -3.02
C ASN A 29 -9.69 -14.89 -3.43
N LEU A 30 -9.41 -13.61 -3.22
CA LEU A 30 -8.13 -12.96 -3.53
C LEU A 30 -7.69 -12.05 -2.39
N VAL A 31 -6.42 -12.14 -2.02
CA VAL A 31 -5.77 -11.22 -1.10
C VAL A 31 -4.60 -10.49 -1.77
N VAL A 32 -4.45 -9.20 -1.50
CA VAL A 32 -3.25 -8.43 -1.82
C VAL A 32 -2.48 -8.24 -0.53
N TYR A 33 -1.23 -8.70 -0.49
CA TYR A 33 -0.47 -8.75 0.76
C TYR A 33 0.69 -7.75 0.81
N MET A 34 0.77 -7.05 1.95
CA MET A 34 1.68 -5.92 2.15
C MET A 34 3.15 -6.36 2.29
N ALA A 35 4.06 -5.43 1.98
CA ALA A 35 5.50 -5.66 1.91
C ALA A 35 6.21 -5.73 3.26
N ASN A 36 5.52 -5.40 4.36
CA ASN A 36 6.04 -5.35 5.73
C ASN A 36 6.11 -6.73 6.41
N THR A 37 6.72 -7.67 5.69
CA THR A 37 7.15 -8.99 6.18
C THR A 37 8.56 -8.94 6.78
N GLN A 38 9.03 -10.06 7.34
CA GLN A 38 10.41 -10.21 7.82
C GLN A 38 11.06 -11.41 7.11
N PRO A 39 11.99 -11.18 6.15
CA PRO A 39 12.43 -9.89 5.61
C PRO A 39 11.37 -9.19 4.75
N PRO A 40 11.46 -7.86 4.50
CA PRO A 40 10.53 -7.14 3.63
C PRO A 40 10.52 -7.61 2.17
N LEU A 41 9.42 -7.33 1.47
CA LEU A 41 9.28 -7.61 0.02
C LEU A 41 9.87 -6.46 -0.82
N ASP A 42 11.18 -6.22 -0.69
CA ASP A 42 11.88 -5.09 -1.32
C ASP A 42 12.88 -5.51 -2.43
N SER A 43 12.89 -6.79 -2.81
CA SER A 43 13.75 -7.33 -3.86
C SER A 43 13.03 -8.43 -4.67
N VAL A 44 13.49 -8.67 -5.90
CA VAL A 44 12.98 -9.76 -6.73
C VAL A 44 13.14 -11.11 -6.02
N GLU A 45 14.22 -11.30 -5.28
CA GLU A 45 14.48 -12.54 -4.55
C GLU A 45 13.45 -12.78 -3.45
N SER A 46 13.21 -11.78 -2.58
CA SER A 46 12.25 -11.92 -1.48
C SER A 46 10.82 -12.09 -2.00
N ILE A 47 10.46 -11.38 -3.07
CA ILE A 47 9.15 -11.52 -3.73
C ILE A 47 8.98 -12.93 -4.31
N LYS A 48 9.94 -13.41 -5.11
CA LYS A 48 9.87 -14.76 -5.70
C LYS A 48 9.84 -15.85 -4.63
N ARG A 49 10.57 -15.66 -3.53
CA ARG A 49 10.53 -16.57 -2.38
C ARG A 49 9.12 -16.64 -1.79
N SER A 50 8.46 -15.49 -1.58
CA SER A 50 7.09 -15.45 -1.08
C SER A 50 6.09 -16.15 -2.02
N LEU A 51 6.25 -16.00 -3.33
CA LEU A 51 5.36 -16.59 -4.34
C LEU A 51 5.45 -18.13 -4.41
N LYS A 52 6.56 -18.72 -3.97
CA LYS A 52 6.76 -20.17 -3.89
C LYS A 52 6.08 -20.82 -2.69
N VAL A 53 5.66 -20.03 -1.70
CA VAL A 53 4.97 -20.57 -0.50
C VAL A 53 3.59 -21.08 -0.89
N LYS A 54 3.17 -22.18 -0.26
CA LYS A 54 1.83 -22.74 -0.44
C LYS A 54 0.76 -21.70 -0.10
N ARG A 55 -0.27 -21.62 -0.96
CA ARG A 55 -1.39 -20.66 -0.83
C ARG A 55 -2.71 -21.40 -0.99
N HIS A 56 -3.72 -21.01 -0.21
CA HIS A 56 -5.05 -21.61 -0.27
C HIS A 56 -6.06 -20.78 -1.07
N CYS A 57 -5.84 -19.47 -1.22
CA CYS A 57 -6.55 -18.56 -2.13
C CYS A 57 -5.56 -17.82 -3.04
N ARG A 58 -6.06 -17.03 -4.01
CA ARG A 58 -5.19 -16.21 -4.85
C ARG A 58 -4.55 -15.14 -3.98
N ALA A 59 -3.22 -15.05 -3.99
CA ALA A 59 -2.51 -14.02 -3.23
C ALA A 59 -1.52 -13.29 -4.13
N LEU A 60 -1.60 -11.95 -4.15
CA LEU A 60 -0.77 -11.07 -4.96
C LEU A 60 0.08 -10.15 -4.08
N PRO A 61 1.42 -10.11 -4.25
CA PRO A 61 2.28 -9.27 -3.42
C PRO A 61 2.24 -7.80 -3.81
N VAL A 62 2.45 -6.95 -2.80
CA VAL A 62 2.93 -5.57 -2.92
C VAL A 62 4.42 -5.55 -2.59
N SER A 63 5.20 -4.72 -3.29
CA SER A 63 6.60 -4.47 -2.92
C SER A 63 6.75 -3.24 -2.04
N ALA A 64 7.82 -3.17 -1.24
CA ALA A 64 8.21 -1.94 -0.57
C ALA A 64 8.48 -0.82 -1.60
N ILE A 65 8.18 0.44 -1.26
CA ILE A 65 8.65 1.58 -2.04
C ILE A 65 10.16 1.75 -1.85
N THR A 66 10.62 1.59 -0.60
CA THR A 66 12.02 1.79 -0.22
C THR A 66 12.67 0.53 0.32
N LYS A 67 13.99 0.43 0.10
CA LYS A 67 14.79 -0.68 0.64
C LYS A 67 14.64 -0.75 2.15
N ARG A 68 14.35 -1.96 2.65
CA ARG A 68 14.12 -2.26 4.07
C ARG A 68 13.04 -1.39 4.73
N LEU A 69 12.11 -0.80 3.95
CA LEU A 69 11.09 0.14 4.46
C LEU A 69 11.74 1.31 5.23
N ALA A 70 12.88 1.80 4.74
CA ALA A 70 13.69 2.79 5.44
C ALA A 70 13.29 4.24 5.12
N GLY A 71 12.50 4.48 4.08
CA GLY A 71 12.13 5.84 3.64
C GLY A 71 13.29 6.65 3.05
N LYS A 72 14.37 5.99 2.61
CA LYS A 72 15.62 6.65 2.17
C LYS A 72 16.00 6.41 0.71
N GLU A 73 15.78 5.20 0.20
CA GLU A 73 16.23 4.81 -1.14
C GLU A 73 15.17 3.91 -1.78
N LEU A 74 14.80 4.19 -3.03
CA LEU A 74 13.85 3.36 -3.79
C LEU A 74 14.39 1.96 -4.05
N VAL A 75 13.47 1.01 -4.16
CA VAL A 75 13.76 -0.33 -4.71
C VAL A 75 13.98 -0.28 -6.22
N ASP A 76 14.45 -1.38 -6.82
CA ASP A 76 14.55 -1.52 -8.27
C ASP A 76 13.16 -1.76 -8.90
N ILE A 77 12.43 -0.66 -9.11
CA ILE A 77 11.02 -0.66 -9.56
C ILE A 77 10.85 -1.38 -10.90
N GLU A 78 11.79 -1.25 -11.84
CA GLU A 78 11.69 -1.87 -13.17
C GLU A 78 11.78 -3.39 -13.07
N LYS A 79 12.72 -3.91 -12.25
CA LYS A 79 12.85 -5.36 -12.06
C LYS A 79 11.70 -5.96 -11.24
N ILE A 80 11.12 -5.17 -10.34
CA ILE A 80 10.10 -5.64 -9.39
C ILE A 80 8.69 -5.60 -9.98
N ARG A 81 8.33 -4.56 -10.76
CA ARG A 81 6.96 -4.34 -11.25
C ARG A 81 6.29 -5.54 -11.94
N PRO A 82 6.98 -6.47 -12.64
CA PRO A 82 6.31 -7.61 -13.26
C PRO A 82 5.76 -8.62 -12.24
N TRP A 83 6.20 -8.54 -10.99
CA TRP A 83 5.91 -9.54 -9.94
C TRP A 83 4.87 -9.07 -8.92
N VAL A 84 4.49 -7.78 -8.92
CA VAL A 84 3.70 -7.15 -7.86
C VAL A 84 2.57 -6.31 -8.43
N VAL A 85 1.51 -6.10 -7.62
CA VAL A 85 0.36 -5.26 -8.03
C VAL A 85 0.55 -3.77 -7.73
N GLY A 86 1.50 -3.44 -6.84
CA GLY A 86 1.76 -2.07 -6.42
C GLY A 86 2.96 -1.99 -5.49
N PHE A 87 3.21 -0.77 -5.00
CA PHE A 87 4.31 -0.45 -4.11
C PHE A 87 3.79 0.29 -2.87
N SER A 88 4.22 -0.13 -1.69
CA SER A 88 3.84 0.47 -0.41
C SER A 88 4.92 0.27 0.65
N ASP A 89 5.24 1.33 1.39
CA ASP A 89 6.00 1.25 2.64
C ASP A 89 5.09 1.04 3.85
N ASP A 90 3.92 0.42 3.64
CA ASP A 90 2.86 0.22 4.63
C ASP A 90 3.38 -0.16 6.04
N GLY A 91 2.77 0.47 7.04
CA GLY A 91 3.26 0.58 8.41
C GLY A 91 4.18 1.79 8.64
N LYS A 92 4.59 2.50 7.59
CA LYS A 92 5.33 3.77 7.69
C LYS A 92 4.88 4.77 6.64
N TYR A 93 4.64 6.00 7.07
CA TYR A 93 4.44 7.12 6.16
C TYR A 93 5.75 7.50 5.47
N LEU A 94 5.77 7.49 4.13
CA LEU A 94 6.92 7.94 3.34
C LEU A 94 6.99 9.48 3.36
N ALA A 95 7.82 10.01 4.26
CA ALA A 95 7.90 11.45 4.53
C ALA A 95 8.67 12.24 3.46
N ASP A 96 9.62 11.62 2.77
CA ASP A 96 10.37 12.25 1.67
C ASP A 96 9.53 12.28 0.39
N LEU A 97 9.01 13.46 0.07
CA LEU A 97 8.19 13.68 -1.12
C LEU A 97 8.99 13.56 -2.42
N LYS A 98 10.33 13.67 -2.40
CA LYS A 98 11.16 13.44 -3.59
C LYS A 98 11.07 11.98 -4.02
N LEU A 99 11.06 11.05 -3.06
CA LEU A 99 10.87 9.62 -3.33
C LEU A 99 9.47 9.34 -3.87
N LEU A 100 8.43 9.98 -3.29
CA LEU A 100 7.06 9.88 -3.79
C LEU A 100 6.95 10.36 -5.24
N VAL A 101 7.51 11.52 -5.56
CA VAL A 101 7.55 12.05 -6.93
C VAL A 101 8.25 11.07 -7.86
N ALA A 102 9.40 10.54 -7.45
CA ALA A 102 10.20 9.63 -8.25
C ALA A 102 9.44 8.32 -8.59
N ILE A 103 8.74 7.72 -7.61
CA ILE A 103 7.97 6.50 -7.87
C ILE A 103 6.68 6.75 -8.65
N LEU A 104 5.96 7.86 -8.40
CA LEU A 104 4.74 8.18 -9.16
C LEU A 104 5.04 8.38 -10.65
N LYS A 105 6.17 9.00 -10.98
CA LYS A 105 6.66 9.15 -12.36
C LYS A 105 6.96 7.81 -13.05
N LYS A 106 7.11 6.71 -12.32
CA LYS A 106 7.30 5.37 -12.89
C LYS A 106 5.99 4.73 -13.39
N GLY A 107 4.84 5.38 -13.17
CA GLY A 107 3.53 4.89 -13.67
C GLY A 107 3.01 3.64 -12.95
N VAL A 108 3.61 3.27 -11.83
CA VAL A 108 3.20 2.16 -10.96
C VAL A 108 2.14 2.61 -9.96
N LEU A 109 1.37 1.67 -9.42
CA LEU A 109 0.44 1.93 -8.32
C LEU A 109 1.20 2.13 -7.01
N VAL A 110 1.02 3.29 -6.38
CA VAL A 110 1.49 3.59 -5.02
C VAL A 110 0.32 3.45 -4.07
N MET A 111 0.43 2.54 -3.11
CA MET A 111 -0.54 2.34 -2.02
C MET A 111 0.03 3.00 -0.76
N ALA A 112 -0.65 4.03 -0.27
CA ALA A 112 -0.10 4.96 0.70
C ALA A 112 -0.72 4.76 2.09
N HIS A 113 0.14 4.37 3.03
CA HIS A 113 -0.13 4.41 4.46
C HIS A 113 0.04 5.84 4.99
N CYS A 114 -1.06 6.56 5.11
CA CYS A 114 -1.07 7.95 5.59
C CYS A 114 -1.37 8.06 7.08
N SER A 115 -0.63 7.36 7.94
CA SER A 115 -0.80 7.44 9.40
C SER A 115 0.50 7.84 10.11
N PRO A 116 0.44 8.55 11.25
CA PRO A 116 1.60 8.69 12.13
C PRO A 116 2.07 7.34 12.68
N ALA A 117 3.27 7.33 13.26
CA ALA A 117 3.70 6.18 14.07
C ALA A 117 2.65 5.86 15.15
N TYR A 118 2.50 4.58 15.49
CA TYR A 118 1.40 4.09 16.32
C TYR A 118 1.22 4.89 17.62
N GLU A 119 2.30 5.12 18.36
CA GLU A 119 2.28 5.85 19.64
C GLU A 119 1.79 7.29 19.47
N VAL A 120 2.15 7.93 18.36
CA VAL A 120 1.68 9.27 18.00
C VAL A 120 0.22 9.22 17.54
N GLY A 121 -0.18 8.20 16.79
CA GLY A 121 -1.54 8.00 16.30
C GLY A 121 -2.58 7.84 17.41
N LEU A 122 -2.20 7.27 18.55
CA LEU A 122 -3.08 7.14 19.73
C LEU A 122 -3.54 8.50 20.28
N THR A 123 -2.68 9.51 20.23
CA THR A 123 -2.96 10.84 20.80
C THR A 123 -3.21 11.90 19.75
N LYS A 124 -2.71 11.69 18.53
CA LYS A 124 -2.74 12.66 17.43
C LYS A 124 -3.15 11.99 16.11
N PRO A 125 -4.32 11.32 16.06
CA PRO A 125 -4.79 10.65 14.84
C PRO A 125 -5.09 11.65 13.71
N PHE A 126 -5.32 12.92 14.05
CA PHE A 126 -5.58 14.01 13.10
C PHE A 126 -4.41 14.27 12.12
N PHE A 127 -3.20 13.77 12.39
CA PHE A 127 -2.08 13.85 11.44
C PHE A 127 -2.36 13.13 10.11
N GLU A 128 -3.22 12.11 10.09
CA GLU A 128 -3.62 11.39 8.87
C GLU A 128 -4.02 12.36 7.75
N THR A 129 -4.89 13.32 8.08
CA THR A 129 -5.40 14.30 7.11
C THR A 129 -4.28 15.16 6.52
N GLY A 130 -3.31 15.54 7.35
CA GLY A 130 -2.15 16.32 6.91
C GLY A 130 -1.25 15.53 5.96
N PHE A 131 -1.07 14.23 6.21
CA PHE A 131 -0.29 13.34 5.37
C PHE A 131 -0.96 13.11 4.02
N ILE A 132 -2.26 12.85 4.01
CA ILE A 132 -3.07 12.77 2.79
C ILE A 132 -2.93 14.06 1.98
N LYS A 133 -3.12 15.22 2.62
CA LYS A 133 -3.01 16.52 1.94
C LYS A 133 -1.67 16.68 1.22
N ARG A 134 -0.55 16.31 1.86
CA ARG A 134 0.79 16.39 1.26
C ARG A 134 0.91 15.52 0.00
N TYR A 135 0.34 14.32 0.01
CA TYR A 135 0.39 13.41 -1.14
C TYR A 135 -0.51 13.89 -2.28
N LEU A 136 -1.70 14.40 -1.97
CA LEU A 136 -2.59 14.98 -2.97
C LEU A 136 -1.97 16.20 -3.66
N MET A 137 -1.25 17.05 -2.93
CA MET A 137 -0.50 18.17 -3.53
C MET A 137 0.59 17.72 -4.51
N VAL A 138 1.24 16.58 -4.23
CA VAL A 138 2.22 15.99 -5.16
C VAL A 138 1.51 15.40 -6.38
N LEU A 139 0.42 14.66 -6.15
CA LEU A 139 -0.36 14.02 -7.20
C LEU A 139 -0.96 15.04 -8.17
N GLU A 140 -1.44 16.18 -7.67
CA GLU A 140 -2.00 17.27 -8.49
C GLU A 140 -0.97 17.83 -9.48
N LYS A 141 0.30 17.90 -9.08
CA LYS A 141 1.38 18.45 -9.92
C LYS A 141 2.00 17.44 -10.87
N ILE A 142 2.12 16.18 -10.44
CA ILE A 142 2.92 15.15 -11.12
C ILE A 142 2.05 14.11 -11.81
N GLY A 143 0.80 13.92 -11.35
CA GLY A 143 -0.02 12.79 -11.71
C GLY A 143 0.53 11.47 -11.17
N GLY A 144 0.04 10.37 -11.72
CA GLY A 144 0.40 9.01 -11.32
C GLY A 144 -0.79 8.23 -10.76
N LYS A 145 -0.51 7.04 -10.21
CA LYS A 145 -1.53 6.13 -9.66
C LYS A 145 -1.36 6.05 -8.16
N LEU A 146 -2.23 6.71 -7.41
CA LEU A 146 -2.24 6.73 -5.95
C LEU A 146 -3.50 6.05 -5.41
N HIS A 147 -3.32 5.20 -4.40
CA HIS A 147 -4.37 4.63 -3.56
C HIS A 147 -4.06 4.94 -2.10
N ILE A 148 -4.99 5.54 -1.36
CA ILE A 148 -4.80 5.89 0.05
C ILE A 148 -5.44 4.83 0.94
N GLN A 149 -4.65 4.23 1.82
CA GLN A 149 -5.05 3.09 2.63
C GLN A 149 -5.85 3.51 3.88
N HIS A 150 -6.79 2.65 4.29
CA HIS A 150 -7.53 2.64 5.57
C HIS A 150 -7.85 4.04 6.15
N ILE A 151 -8.69 4.81 5.44
CA ILE A 151 -9.11 6.15 5.90
C ILE A 151 -9.90 6.05 7.20
N SER A 152 -9.49 6.81 8.22
CA SER A 152 -10.11 6.76 9.56
C SER A 152 -10.72 8.09 10.01
N GLN A 153 -10.29 9.22 9.45
CA GLN A 153 -10.70 10.55 9.93
C GLN A 153 -11.81 11.17 9.07
N LYS A 154 -12.83 11.76 9.72
CA LYS A 154 -13.88 12.55 9.04
C LYS A 154 -13.28 13.64 8.15
N SER A 155 -12.28 14.37 8.67
CA SER A 155 -11.56 15.42 7.94
C SER A 155 -10.78 14.87 6.74
N SER A 156 -10.31 13.62 6.78
CA SER A 156 -9.70 12.94 5.64
C SER A 156 -10.73 12.59 4.58
N VAL A 157 -11.90 12.09 4.96
CA VAL A 157 -13.02 11.85 4.02
C VAL A 157 -13.44 13.15 3.33
N ASP A 158 -13.57 14.26 4.08
CA ASP A 158 -13.96 15.56 3.54
C ASP A 158 -12.91 16.11 2.55
N LEU A 159 -11.62 15.98 2.90
CA LEU A 159 -10.50 16.34 2.03
C LEU A 159 -10.50 15.52 0.73
N ILE A 160 -10.67 14.20 0.83
CA ILE A 160 -10.70 13.28 -0.31
C ILE A 160 -11.88 13.62 -1.23
N ARG A 161 -13.07 13.85 -0.66
CA ARG A 161 -14.26 14.22 -1.43
C ARG A 161 -14.04 15.51 -2.20
N LYS A 162 -13.45 16.54 -1.56
CA LYS A 162 -13.13 17.81 -2.21
C LYS A 162 -12.12 17.64 -3.36
N ALA A 163 -11.05 16.87 -3.13
CA ALA A 163 -10.03 16.62 -4.13
C ALA A 163 -10.56 15.81 -5.34
N LYS A 164 -11.41 14.80 -5.10
CA LYS A 164 -12.07 14.08 -6.20
C LYS A 164 -13.02 15.00 -6.99
N LYS A 165 -13.76 15.89 -6.31
CA LYS A 165 -14.65 16.88 -6.96
C LYS A 165 -13.89 17.88 -7.83
N SER A 166 -12.64 18.21 -7.51
CA SER A 166 -11.79 19.05 -8.36
C SER A 166 -11.18 18.31 -9.55
N GLY A 167 -11.52 17.04 -9.77
CA GLY A 167 -11.06 16.24 -10.90
C GLY A 167 -9.78 15.44 -10.64
N LEU A 168 -9.21 15.49 -9.43
CA LEU A 168 -8.01 14.72 -9.10
C LEU A 168 -8.32 13.22 -9.06
N LYS A 169 -7.59 12.43 -9.85
CA LYS A 169 -7.83 10.98 -10.01
C LYS A 169 -6.98 10.16 -9.06
N PHE A 170 -7.60 9.56 -8.05
CA PHE A 170 -6.99 8.59 -7.12
C PHE A 170 -8.07 7.74 -6.46
N THR A 171 -7.66 6.69 -5.74
CA THR A 171 -8.57 5.80 -5.01
C THR A 171 -8.23 5.75 -3.52
N CYS A 172 -9.11 5.16 -2.71
CA CYS A 172 -8.91 4.96 -1.28
C CYS A 172 -9.74 3.78 -0.78
N GLU A 173 -9.39 3.25 0.39
CA GLU A 173 -10.12 2.20 1.13
C GLU A 173 -10.35 2.63 2.59
N THR A 174 -11.21 1.92 3.32
CA THR A 174 -11.54 2.16 4.74
C THR A 174 -11.44 0.86 5.52
#